data_AF-C1G1Q0-F1
#
_entry.id   AF-C1G1Q0-F1
#
_cell.length_a   1.000
_cell.length_b   1.000
_cell.length_c   1.000
_cell.angle_alpha   90.00
_cell.angle_beta   90.00
_cell.angle_gamma   90.00
#
_symmetry.space_group_name_H-M   'P 1'
#
loop_
_entity.id
_entity.type
_entity.pdbx_description
1 polymer ?
#
loop_
_entity_poly.entity_id
_entity_poly.type
_entity_poly.pdbx_seq_one_letter_code
_entity_poly.pdbx_strand_id
1 'polypeptide(L)'
;MGIPGLIQFIGNGERISLAKFAVSHLQRTSRPIRVAIDISIWLFQAQAGKGGTNPEIRTLFYRLVRLKGFPVHPLFVYDGPQRPQYKRGKLVSRNYGAGDLARIIRRSKDLIKLFRFPYHIAPGEAEAECARLQTFGAVDAVMSDDVDTIMFGSRVTIMNYSKEDSSGTNAATHVTLYRTKESADGQIANVPLDRGGMILFALLSGGDYLPAGVPKCGPKLAGEIALAGFGNELLQSVEGSESELAVKLRQWRERLQSQLHENTEGYFKCKHKAVQIPDSFPDLKILRDYTHPVVSSPEKLREAQLSFIWDQAIDLEGLRDFVEKDFGWRRGSARRLTKVLAAPLLCNKLRLGLPLLANAELLPIREPPTGARLCGQRCHYSTDGLSELRVEYVPADIVGIDLNCEPVVSGSQQESETEDFDMPEVQDDAIDPKQDTRRQRSYDPTQKERVWVIEAIAKMGMPDAVKAWNMKKQEKLAAAAKGTTRKRTSRVKTKPRVVDPQMRFGEILKYGTIVKSPRTRSANAYFSSSQKSSSGHISSNPNDYTLPLSSQLSVSQSSQTQNSKK
;
A
#
# COMPACT_ATOMS: atom_id res chain seq x y z
N MET A 1 -5.49 8.20 7.32
CA MET A 1 -6.62 9.06 7.76
C MET A 1 -6.84 8.76 9.25
N GLY A 2 -7.97 9.14 9.85
CA GLY A 2 -8.29 8.76 11.24
C GLY A 2 -7.63 9.59 12.35
N ILE A 3 -7.57 8.99 13.54
CA ILE A 3 -7.32 9.65 14.82
C ILE A 3 -5.87 10.17 14.94
N PRO A 4 -5.66 11.50 15.16
CA PRO A 4 -4.34 12.08 15.30
C PRO A 4 -3.52 11.48 16.46
N GLY A 5 -2.32 10.98 16.15
CA GLY A 5 -1.38 10.44 17.13
C GLY A 5 -1.61 8.98 17.54
N LEU A 6 -2.76 8.36 17.23
CA LEU A 6 -3.04 6.96 17.58
C LEU A 6 -2.03 5.98 16.95
N ILE A 7 -1.53 6.29 15.75
CA ILE A 7 -0.50 5.49 15.05
C ILE A 7 0.77 5.30 15.92
N GLN A 8 1.11 6.27 16.78
CA GLN A 8 2.29 6.17 17.66
C GLN A 8 2.13 5.12 18.76
N PHE A 9 0.89 4.73 19.09
CA PHE A 9 0.56 3.78 20.15
C PHE A 9 0.20 2.39 19.60
N ILE A 10 -0.35 2.28 18.39
CA ILE A 10 -0.55 0.98 17.71
C ILE A 10 0.74 0.41 17.09
N GLY A 11 1.81 1.22 17.03
CA GLY A 11 3.09 0.87 16.41
C GLY A 11 3.13 1.11 14.90
N ASN A 12 4.28 0.85 14.28
CA ASN A 12 4.51 1.10 12.85
C ASN A 12 3.97 -0.02 11.92
N GLY A 13 3.45 -1.11 12.49
CA GLY A 13 3.05 -2.32 11.75
C GLY A 13 4.24 -3.09 11.15
N GLU A 14 3.94 -4.18 10.43
CA GLU A 14 4.92 -4.94 9.64
C GLU A 14 4.89 -4.43 8.20
N ARG A 15 6.00 -3.88 7.70
CA ARG A 15 6.13 -3.50 6.29
C ARG A 15 6.49 -4.72 5.46
N ILE A 16 5.67 -5.04 4.45
CA ILE A 16 5.84 -6.24 3.61
C ILE A 16 5.32 -5.99 2.19
N SER A 17 5.93 -6.64 1.20
CA SER A 17 5.44 -6.69 -0.17
C SER A 17 4.07 -7.38 -0.24
N LEU A 18 3.11 -6.75 -0.93
CA LEU A 18 1.77 -7.34 -1.15
C LEU A 18 1.87 -8.69 -1.88
N ALA A 19 2.85 -8.82 -2.77
CA ALA A 19 3.16 -10.05 -3.48
C ALA A 19 3.52 -11.20 -2.52
N LYS A 20 4.41 -10.92 -1.56
CA LYS A 20 4.83 -11.90 -0.54
C LYS A 20 3.69 -12.28 0.38
N PHE A 21 2.95 -11.30 0.89
CA PHE A 21 1.80 -11.56 1.76
C PHE A 21 0.75 -12.47 1.09
N ALA A 22 0.37 -12.15 -0.15
CA ALA A 22 -0.60 -12.94 -0.91
C ALA A 22 -0.07 -14.34 -1.27
N VAL A 23 1.21 -14.48 -1.65
CA VAL A 23 1.81 -15.79 -2.00
C VAL A 23 2.01 -16.67 -0.77
N SER A 24 2.42 -16.13 0.38
CA SER A 24 2.50 -16.89 1.63
C SER A 24 1.12 -17.37 2.08
N HIS A 25 0.07 -16.56 1.91
CA HIS A 25 -1.31 -17.01 2.17
C HIS A 25 -1.72 -18.15 1.23
N LEU A 26 -1.44 -18.00 -0.07
CA LEU A 26 -1.75 -18.98 -1.10
C LEU A 26 -1.04 -20.33 -0.86
N GLN A 27 0.24 -20.32 -0.50
CA GLN A 27 1.00 -21.53 -0.18
C GLN A 27 0.48 -22.24 1.07
N ARG A 28 -0.03 -21.49 2.06
CA ARG A 28 -0.55 -22.02 3.32
C ARG A 28 -1.97 -22.60 3.20
N THR A 29 -2.83 -21.94 2.43
CA THR A 29 -4.28 -22.26 2.37
C THR A 29 -4.72 -22.92 1.06
N SER A 30 -3.81 -23.06 0.10
CA SER A 30 -4.10 -23.47 -1.28
C SER A 30 -5.13 -22.61 -2.02
N ARG A 31 -5.42 -21.40 -1.52
CA ARG A 31 -6.32 -20.42 -2.17
C ARG A 31 -5.79 -18.98 -2.06
N PRO A 32 -6.18 -18.10 -2.99
CA PRO A 32 -5.94 -16.66 -2.88
C PRO A 32 -6.41 -16.08 -1.54
N ILE A 33 -5.75 -15.02 -1.11
CA ILE A 33 -6.19 -14.24 0.05
C ILE A 33 -7.40 -13.38 -0.34
N ARG A 34 -8.49 -13.48 0.41
CA ARG A 34 -9.68 -12.64 0.25
C ARG A 34 -9.50 -11.35 1.02
N VAL A 35 -9.65 -10.21 0.36
CA VAL A 35 -9.40 -8.89 0.95
C VAL A 35 -10.62 -8.00 0.73
N ALA A 36 -11.27 -7.55 1.81
CA ALA A 36 -12.26 -6.47 1.71
C ALA A 36 -11.52 -5.14 1.58
N ILE A 37 -11.75 -4.41 0.49
CA ILE A 37 -11.11 -3.13 0.19
C ILE A 37 -12.13 -2.02 0.42
N ASP A 38 -11.81 -1.11 1.34
CA ASP A 38 -12.54 0.16 1.46
C ASP A 38 -12.23 1.02 0.22
N ILE A 39 -13.21 1.11 -0.68
CA ILE A 39 -13.03 1.83 -1.94
C ILE A 39 -13.15 3.35 -1.75
N SER A 40 -13.81 3.84 -0.70
CA SER A 40 -14.00 5.28 -0.48
C SER A 40 -12.65 5.98 -0.30
N ILE A 41 -11.72 5.34 0.39
CA ILE A 41 -10.33 5.80 0.54
C ILE A 41 -9.58 5.78 -0.78
N TRP A 42 -9.72 4.70 -1.56
CA TRP A 42 -9.06 4.56 -2.86
C TRP A 42 -9.52 5.61 -3.88
N LEU A 43 -10.82 5.91 -3.92
CA LEU A 43 -11.38 6.97 -4.76
C LEU A 43 -10.93 8.35 -4.32
N PHE A 44 -10.77 8.58 -3.01
CA PHE A 44 -10.21 9.84 -2.50
C PHE A 44 -8.74 10.01 -2.87
N GLN A 45 -7.91 8.98 -2.74
CA GLN A 45 -6.50 9.02 -3.19
C GLN A 45 -6.39 9.25 -4.70
N ALA A 46 -7.25 8.62 -5.48
CA ALA A 46 -7.25 8.71 -6.93
C ALA A 46 -7.51 10.14 -7.45
N GLN A 47 -8.21 10.99 -6.69
CA GLN A 47 -8.42 12.41 -7.03
C GLN A 47 -7.12 13.23 -7.08
N ALA A 48 -6.00 12.73 -6.54
CA ALA A 48 -4.69 13.36 -6.68
C ALA A 48 -4.02 13.13 -8.05
N GLY A 49 -4.59 12.24 -8.89
CA GLY A 49 -4.10 11.97 -10.25
C GLY A 49 -4.19 13.20 -11.17
N LYS A 50 -3.23 13.34 -12.08
CA LYS A 50 -3.14 14.48 -13.03
C LYS A 50 -3.03 13.99 -14.47
N GLY A 51 -3.39 14.87 -15.42
CA GLY A 51 -3.23 14.68 -16.88
C GLY A 51 -4.22 13.71 -17.53
N GLY A 52 -4.55 13.95 -18.80
CA GLY A 52 -5.51 13.16 -19.59
C GLY A 52 -6.94 13.12 -19.03
N THR A 53 -7.78 12.26 -19.61
CA THR A 53 -9.21 12.17 -19.28
C THR A 53 -9.45 11.26 -18.05
N ASN A 54 -10.28 11.73 -17.09
CA ASN A 54 -10.64 11.03 -15.84
C ASN A 54 -9.45 10.36 -15.11
N PRO A 55 -8.39 11.12 -14.73
CA PRO A 55 -7.19 10.58 -14.09
C PRO A 55 -7.47 9.77 -12.82
N GLU A 56 -8.56 10.08 -12.12
CA GLU A 56 -9.01 9.37 -10.93
C GLU A 56 -9.49 7.93 -11.24
N ILE A 57 -10.31 7.77 -12.28
CA ILE A 57 -10.75 6.44 -12.71
C ILE A 57 -9.59 5.67 -13.36
N ARG A 58 -8.68 6.37 -14.03
CA ARG A 58 -7.46 5.78 -14.62
C ARG A 58 -6.50 5.23 -13.55
N THR A 59 -6.36 5.93 -12.42
CA THR A 59 -5.59 5.44 -11.27
C THR A 59 -6.22 4.18 -10.68
N LEU A 60 -7.55 4.16 -10.51
CA LEU A 60 -8.27 2.95 -10.08
C LEU A 60 -8.06 1.78 -11.06
N PHE A 61 -8.20 2.01 -12.37
CA PHE A 61 -7.95 1.01 -13.41
C PHE A 61 -6.59 0.32 -13.23
N TYR A 62 -5.50 1.08 -13.12
CA TYR A 62 -4.19 0.49 -12.94
C TYR A 62 -4.06 -0.30 -11.63
N ARG A 63 -4.69 0.13 -10.53
CA ARG A 63 -4.74 -0.66 -9.29
C ARG A 63 -5.51 -1.98 -9.46
N LEU A 64 -6.63 -1.98 -10.19
CA LEU A 64 -7.37 -3.21 -10.52
C LEU A 64 -6.56 -4.18 -11.40
N VAL A 65 -5.85 -3.65 -12.40
CA VAL A 65 -4.91 -4.40 -13.24
C VAL A 65 -3.86 -5.11 -12.38
N ARG A 66 -3.24 -4.40 -11.43
CA ARG A 66 -2.22 -4.97 -10.53
C ARG A 66 -2.80 -6.03 -9.60
N LEU A 67 -3.97 -5.79 -9.01
CA LEU A 67 -4.67 -6.79 -8.19
C LEU A 67 -4.95 -8.09 -8.96
N LYS A 68 -5.32 -8.01 -10.25
CA LYS A 68 -5.56 -9.21 -11.09
C LYS A 68 -4.30 -10.07 -11.29
N GLY A 69 -3.10 -9.48 -11.21
CA GLY A 69 -1.82 -10.18 -11.34
C GLY A 69 -1.33 -10.87 -10.06
N PHE A 70 -1.86 -10.49 -8.89
CA PHE A 70 -1.53 -11.12 -7.61
C PHE A 70 -2.54 -12.23 -7.24
N PRO A 71 -2.18 -13.19 -6.36
CA PRO A 71 -3.12 -14.19 -5.85
C PRO A 71 -4.01 -13.58 -4.75
N VAL A 72 -4.77 -12.55 -5.11
CA VAL A 72 -5.68 -11.78 -4.26
C VAL A 72 -7.10 -11.87 -4.83
N HIS A 73 -8.08 -12.02 -3.94
CA HIS A 73 -9.52 -12.02 -4.20
C HIS A 73 -10.11 -10.74 -3.57
N PRO A 74 -10.16 -9.61 -4.31
CA PRO A 74 -10.62 -8.34 -3.76
C PRO A 74 -12.16 -8.25 -3.77
N LEU A 75 -12.74 -7.91 -2.61
CA LEU A 75 -14.13 -7.51 -2.44
C LEU A 75 -14.19 -6.00 -2.21
N PHE A 76 -14.74 -5.24 -3.15
CA PHE A 76 -14.82 -3.78 -3.00
C PHE A 76 -16.05 -3.39 -2.17
N VAL A 77 -15.85 -2.73 -1.03
CA VAL A 77 -16.95 -2.31 -0.16
C VAL A 77 -17.18 -0.81 -0.34
N TYR A 78 -18.42 -0.45 -0.67
CA TYR A 78 -18.89 0.94 -0.80
C TYR A 78 -19.64 1.38 0.45
N ASP A 79 -19.56 2.67 0.78
CA ASP A 79 -20.39 3.30 1.80
C ASP A 79 -21.90 3.17 1.51
N GLY A 80 -22.66 3.06 2.59
CA GLY A 80 -24.09 2.93 2.62
C GLY A 80 -24.87 4.22 2.93
N PRO A 81 -26.21 4.16 2.82
CA PRO A 81 -27.07 5.30 3.09
C PRO A 81 -27.22 5.64 4.58
N GLN A 82 -26.90 4.72 5.50
CA GLN A 82 -27.06 4.90 6.95
C GLN A 82 -25.78 5.37 7.65
N ARG A 83 -24.77 5.81 6.90
CA ARG A 83 -23.54 6.39 7.49
C ARG A 83 -23.85 7.63 8.35
N PRO A 84 -22.98 7.97 9.33
CA PRO A 84 -23.12 9.15 10.17
C PRO A 84 -23.25 10.44 9.34
N GLN A 85 -24.12 11.34 9.78
CA GLN A 85 -24.34 12.63 9.12
C GLN A 85 -23.24 13.65 9.40
N TYR A 86 -22.46 13.44 10.46
CA TYR A 86 -21.35 14.29 10.88
C TYR A 86 -20.13 13.42 11.14
N LYS A 87 -18.98 13.79 10.56
CA LYS A 87 -17.68 13.14 10.76
C LYS A 87 -16.58 14.20 10.64
N ARG A 88 -15.60 14.18 11.54
CA ARG A 88 -14.48 15.15 11.62
C ARG A 88 -14.93 16.62 11.64
N GLY A 89 -16.04 16.90 12.35
CA GLY A 89 -16.59 18.26 12.49
C GLY A 89 -17.23 18.84 11.22
N LYS A 90 -17.45 18.02 10.18
CA LYS A 90 -18.11 18.42 8.94
C LYS A 90 -19.38 17.61 8.72
N LEU A 91 -20.37 18.24 8.09
CA LEU A 91 -21.52 17.53 7.52
C LEU A 91 -21.01 16.59 6.43
N VAL A 92 -21.23 15.29 6.62
CA VAL A 92 -20.99 14.27 5.60
C VAL A 92 -22.08 14.43 4.55
N SER A 93 -21.74 14.98 3.39
CA SER A 93 -22.73 15.30 2.35
C SER A 93 -23.58 14.07 2.01
N ARG A 94 -24.90 14.20 2.19
CA ARG A 94 -25.89 13.21 1.73
C ARG A 94 -26.00 13.15 0.21
N ASN A 95 -25.50 14.17 -0.50
CA ASN A 95 -25.67 14.31 -1.94
C ASN A 95 -24.66 13.49 -2.74
N TYR A 96 -24.74 12.16 -2.63
CA TYR A 96 -24.23 11.25 -3.65
C TYR A 96 -25.05 11.28 -4.97
N GLY A 97 -26.09 12.12 -5.06
CA GLY A 97 -26.92 12.28 -6.24
C GLY A 97 -26.49 13.37 -7.23
N ALA A 98 -25.58 14.28 -6.86
CA ALA A 98 -25.17 15.41 -7.71
C ALA A 98 -23.71 15.79 -7.51
N GLY A 99 -22.95 15.92 -8.60
CA GLY A 99 -21.52 16.31 -8.61
C GLY A 99 -20.54 15.18 -8.96
N ASP A 100 -19.26 15.52 -9.07
CA ASP A 100 -18.23 14.61 -9.58
C ASP A 100 -18.03 13.34 -8.76
N LEU A 101 -18.16 13.39 -7.43
CA LEU A 101 -18.01 12.19 -6.60
C LEU A 101 -19.05 11.10 -6.93
N ALA A 102 -20.27 11.51 -7.32
CA ALA A 102 -21.32 10.59 -7.77
C ALA A 102 -20.94 9.93 -9.11
N ARG A 103 -20.41 10.72 -10.05
CA ARG A 103 -19.87 10.25 -11.35
C ARG A 103 -18.74 9.25 -11.13
N ILE A 104 -17.79 9.57 -10.26
CA ILE A 104 -16.63 8.74 -9.90
C ILE A 104 -17.07 7.41 -9.29
N ILE A 105 -18.01 7.43 -8.33
CA ILE A 105 -18.53 6.20 -7.72
C ILE A 105 -19.28 5.35 -8.74
N ARG A 106 -20.10 5.93 -9.62
CA ARG A 106 -20.77 5.17 -10.69
C ARG A 106 -19.75 4.53 -11.62
N ARG A 107 -18.76 5.30 -12.10
CA ARG A 107 -17.71 4.79 -13.00
C ARG A 107 -16.80 3.75 -12.37
N SER A 108 -16.49 3.85 -11.08
CA SER A 108 -15.76 2.79 -10.38
C SER A 108 -16.55 1.49 -10.31
N LYS A 109 -17.88 1.54 -10.11
CA LYS A 109 -18.76 0.36 -10.14
C LYS A 109 -18.83 -0.26 -11.53
N ASP A 110 -18.96 0.56 -12.57
CA ASP A 110 -18.92 0.10 -13.97
C ASP A 110 -17.59 -0.63 -14.25
N LEU A 111 -16.46 -0.02 -13.86
CA LEU A 111 -15.13 -0.58 -14.07
C LEU A 111 -14.88 -1.88 -13.29
N ILE A 112 -15.29 -1.95 -12.03
CA ILE A 112 -15.17 -3.17 -11.18
C ILE A 112 -15.97 -4.33 -11.77
N LYS A 113 -17.17 -4.06 -12.32
CA LYS A 113 -17.96 -5.06 -13.06
C LYS A 113 -17.22 -5.55 -14.31
N LEU A 114 -16.56 -4.68 -15.06
CA LEU A 114 -15.78 -5.08 -16.25
C LEU A 114 -14.58 -5.98 -15.87
N PHE A 115 -13.89 -5.71 -14.76
CA PHE A 115 -12.87 -6.62 -14.21
C PHE A 115 -13.43 -7.93 -13.62
N ARG A 116 -14.76 -8.02 -13.50
CA ARG A 116 -15.53 -9.09 -12.86
C ARG A 116 -15.07 -9.38 -11.42
N PHE A 117 -14.76 -8.32 -10.67
CA PHE A 117 -14.55 -8.40 -9.22
C PHE A 117 -15.89 -8.20 -8.48
N PRO A 118 -16.15 -8.92 -7.38
CA PRO A 118 -17.33 -8.68 -6.56
C PRO A 118 -17.22 -7.33 -5.83
N TYR A 119 -18.36 -6.68 -5.65
CA TYR A 119 -18.49 -5.53 -4.76
C TYR A 119 -19.70 -5.70 -3.84
N HIS A 120 -19.63 -5.03 -2.69
CA HIS A 120 -20.66 -4.99 -1.68
C HIS A 120 -21.01 -3.54 -1.35
N ILE A 121 -22.21 -3.30 -0.85
CA ILE A 121 -22.65 -1.98 -0.37
C ILE A 121 -22.97 -2.14 1.11
N ALA A 122 -22.20 -1.46 1.96
CA ALA A 122 -22.44 -1.44 3.39
C ALA A 122 -23.82 -0.83 3.70
N PRO A 123 -24.43 -1.13 4.86
CA PRO A 123 -25.59 -0.37 5.33
C PRO A 123 -25.16 1.01 5.86
N GLY A 124 -24.07 1.05 6.64
CA GLY A 124 -23.44 2.26 7.19
C GLY A 124 -22.11 2.59 6.50
N GLU A 125 -21.00 2.52 7.24
CA GLU A 125 -19.66 2.89 6.76
C GLU A 125 -18.90 1.67 6.21
N ALA A 126 -18.17 1.86 5.11
CA ALA A 126 -17.47 0.78 4.41
C ALA A 126 -16.42 0.08 5.30
N GLU A 127 -15.65 0.84 6.06
CA GLU A 127 -14.63 0.36 7.00
C GLU A 127 -15.18 -0.55 8.11
N ALA A 128 -16.34 -0.20 8.69
CA ALA A 128 -17.01 -1.02 9.69
C ALA A 128 -17.55 -2.31 9.09
N GLU A 129 -18.12 -2.25 7.88
CA GLU A 129 -18.59 -3.42 7.16
C GLU A 129 -17.44 -4.32 6.70
N CYS A 130 -16.28 -3.78 6.31
CA CYS A 130 -15.06 -4.53 6.03
C CYS A 130 -14.60 -5.34 7.25
N ALA A 131 -14.50 -4.70 8.43
CA ALA A 131 -14.19 -5.38 9.68
C ALA A 131 -15.24 -6.44 10.04
N ARG A 132 -16.52 -6.17 9.75
CA ARG A 132 -17.61 -7.14 9.94
C ARG A 132 -17.49 -8.35 9.02
N LEU A 133 -17.19 -8.15 7.73
CA LEU A 133 -16.97 -9.21 6.75
C LEU A 133 -15.79 -10.12 7.13
N GLN A 134 -14.71 -9.55 7.66
CA GLN A 134 -13.57 -10.33 8.13
C GLN A 134 -13.88 -11.11 9.41
N THR A 135 -14.50 -10.47 10.41
CA THR A 135 -14.87 -11.14 11.68
C THR A 135 -15.92 -12.23 11.47
N PHE A 136 -16.75 -12.11 10.44
CA PHE A 136 -17.68 -13.14 9.98
C PHE A 136 -17.02 -14.28 9.18
N GLY A 137 -15.82 -14.06 8.63
CA GLY A 137 -15.07 -15.06 7.85
C GLY A 137 -15.38 -15.07 6.35
N ALA A 138 -16.01 -14.02 5.81
CA ALA A 138 -16.19 -13.87 4.36
C ALA A 138 -14.86 -13.52 3.65
N VAL A 139 -14.00 -12.74 4.31
CA VAL A 139 -12.67 -12.33 3.86
C VAL A 139 -11.60 -12.61 4.92
N ASP A 140 -10.33 -12.67 4.50
CA ASP A 140 -9.19 -12.95 5.39
C ASP A 140 -8.55 -11.66 5.94
N ALA A 141 -8.57 -10.58 5.16
CA ALA A 141 -7.97 -9.29 5.49
C ALA A 141 -8.86 -8.10 5.10
N VAL A 142 -8.65 -6.97 5.76
CA VAL A 142 -9.24 -5.66 5.39
C VAL A 142 -8.14 -4.77 4.83
N MET A 143 -8.39 -4.04 3.75
CA MET A 143 -7.48 -3.03 3.20
C MET A 143 -8.13 -1.65 3.27
N SER A 144 -7.57 -0.78 4.11
CA SER A 144 -8.04 0.57 4.38
C SER A 144 -6.90 1.40 5.00
N ASP A 145 -6.80 2.68 4.65
CA ASP A 145 -5.87 3.63 5.29
C ASP A 145 -6.48 4.36 6.49
N ASP A 146 -7.60 3.86 7.00
CA ASP A 146 -8.19 4.32 8.25
C ASP A 146 -8.04 3.29 9.39
N VAL A 147 -7.62 3.81 10.54
CA VAL A 147 -7.31 3.02 11.75
C VAL A 147 -8.61 2.52 12.40
N ASP A 148 -9.73 3.18 12.12
CA ASP A 148 -11.05 2.86 12.65
C ASP A 148 -11.49 1.43 12.30
N THR A 149 -11.03 0.85 11.17
CA THR A 149 -11.20 -0.60 10.87
C THR A 149 -10.75 -1.53 12.00
N ILE A 150 -9.69 -1.18 12.72
CA ILE A 150 -9.17 -1.94 13.86
C ILE A 150 -10.11 -1.79 15.07
N MET A 151 -10.63 -0.59 15.31
CA MET A 151 -11.63 -0.33 16.36
C MET A 151 -12.98 -0.99 16.10
N PHE A 152 -13.36 -1.20 14.82
CA PHE A 152 -14.52 -2.01 14.45
C PHE A 152 -14.27 -3.53 14.55
N GLY A 153 -13.05 -3.95 14.95
CA GLY A 153 -12.74 -5.35 15.26
C GLY A 153 -11.97 -6.11 14.18
N SER A 154 -11.36 -5.42 13.21
CA SER A 154 -10.46 -6.05 12.24
C SER A 154 -9.31 -6.79 12.94
N ARG A 155 -9.03 -8.01 12.47
CA ARG A 155 -7.96 -8.88 12.98
C ARG A 155 -6.66 -8.72 12.21
N VAL A 156 -6.78 -8.45 10.90
CA VAL A 156 -5.67 -8.24 9.96
C VAL A 156 -6.05 -7.08 9.06
N THR A 157 -5.48 -5.90 9.32
CA THR A 157 -5.65 -4.68 8.51
C THR A 157 -4.39 -4.44 7.68
N ILE A 158 -4.60 -4.12 6.40
CA ILE A 158 -3.60 -3.76 5.40
C ILE A 158 -3.73 -2.25 5.15
N MET A 159 -2.71 -1.49 5.52
CA MET A 159 -2.63 -0.04 5.35
C MET A 159 -1.47 0.35 4.43
N ASN A 160 -1.42 1.61 4.03
CA ASN A 160 -0.34 2.27 3.30
C ASN A 160 0.12 1.47 2.07
N TYR A 161 -0.78 1.18 1.13
CA TYR A 161 -0.37 0.55 -0.14
C TYR A 161 0.37 1.57 -1.01
N SER A 162 1.70 1.52 -0.97
CA SER A 162 2.57 2.56 -1.51
C SER A 162 3.88 2.01 -2.05
N LYS A 163 4.67 2.88 -2.69
CA LYS A 163 6.03 2.55 -3.12
C LYS A 163 6.92 2.29 -1.90
N GLU A 164 8.02 1.61 -2.12
CA GLU A 164 9.04 1.36 -1.11
C GLU A 164 10.38 1.83 -1.68
N ASP A 165 11.06 2.77 -1.00
CA ASP A 165 12.23 3.45 -1.60
C ASP A 165 13.40 2.48 -1.84
N SER A 166 13.54 1.44 -1.02
CA SER A 166 14.49 0.33 -1.18
C SER A 166 14.14 -0.65 -2.32
N SER A 167 12.95 -0.55 -2.93
CA SER A 167 12.55 -1.43 -4.04
C SER A 167 13.22 -1.10 -5.38
N GLY A 168 13.76 0.12 -5.54
CA GLY A 168 14.26 0.61 -6.83
C GLY A 168 13.17 0.78 -7.91
N THR A 169 11.89 0.65 -7.55
CA THR A 169 10.74 0.85 -8.43
C THR A 169 9.91 2.02 -7.92
N ASN A 170 9.33 2.81 -8.83
CA ASN A 170 8.38 3.86 -8.45
C ASN A 170 6.98 3.28 -8.10
N ALA A 171 6.78 1.99 -8.32
CA ALA A 171 5.49 1.33 -8.21
C ALA A 171 5.09 0.99 -6.77
N ALA A 172 3.79 1.08 -6.46
CA ALA A 172 3.27 0.70 -5.15
C ALA A 172 3.38 -0.83 -4.93
N THR A 173 4.33 -1.27 -4.13
CA THR A 173 4.70 -2.70 -4.00
C THR A 173 4.46 -3.22 -2.59
N HIS A 174 4.52 -2.35 -1.59
CA HIS A 174 4.50 -2.71 -0.18
C HIS A 174 3.27 -2.16 0.53
N VAL A 175 2.90 -2.86 1.59
CA VAL A 175 1.80 -2.57 2.49
C VAL A 175 2.30 -2.67 3.93
N THR A 176 1.62 -1.99 4.85
CA THR A 176 1.84 -2.08 6.29
C THR A 176 0.75 -2.95 6.89
N LEU A 177 1.11 -4.08 7.48
CA LEU A 177 0.19 -5.01 8.13
C LEU A 177 0.08 -4.75 9.63
N TYR A 178 -1.15 -4.71 10.11
CA TYR A 178 -1.51 -4.70 11.53
C TYR A 178 -2.29 -5.96 11.87
N ARG A 179 -1.83 -6.69 12.89
CA ARG A 179 -2.46 -7.89 13.46
C ARG A 179 -2.78 -7.66 14.92
N THR A 180 -4.06 -7.71 15.28
CA THR A 180 -4.53 -7.48 16.66
C THR A 180 -4.57 -8.74 17.52
N LYS A 181 -4.47 -9.91 16.90
CA LYS A 181 -4.41 -11.22 17.58
C LYS A 181 -3.41 -12.11 16.89
N GLU A 182 -2.84 -13.04 17.65
CA GLU A 182 -2.03 -14.11 17.08
C GLU A 182 -2.89 -15.00 16.17
N SER A 183 -2.36 -15.39 15.01
CA SER A 183 -3.00 -16.42 14.19
C SER A 183 -2.68 -17.80 14.73
N ALA A 184 -3.58 -18.76 14.50
CA ALA A 184 -3.32 -20.18 14.73
C ALA A 184 -2.08 -20.69 13.96
N ASP A 185 -1.65 -19.97 12.92
CA ASP A 185 -0.44 -20.22 12.13
C ASP A 185 0.86 -19.67 12.76
N GLY A 186 0.83 -19.20 14.02
CA GLY A 186 2.02 -18.66 14.72
C GLY A 186 2.45 -17.25 14.28
N GLN A 187 1.59 -16.50 13.58
CA GLN A 187 1.85 -15.09 13.30
C GLN A 187 1.54 -14.24 14.54
N ILE A 188 2.54 -13.54 15.05
CA ILE A 188 2.47 -12.75 16.30
C ILE A 188 1.64 -11.48 16.07
N ALA A 189 0.88 -11.06 17.10
CA ALA A 189 0.22 -9.76 17.13
C ALA A 189 1.26 -8.63 17.18
N ASN A 190 1.07 -7.58 16.38
CA ASN A 190 1.99 -6.43 16.32
C ASN A 190 1.33 -5.09 16.70
N VAL A 191 0.06 -5.12 17.08
CA VAL A 191 -0.66 -4.00 17.70
C VAL A 191 -0.63 -4.22 19.22
N PRO A 192 0.05 -3.37 20.01
CA PRO A 192 0.12 -3.53 21.46
C PRO A 192 -1.11 -2.98 22.20
N LEU A 193 -1.94 -2.17 21.52
CA LEU A 193 -3.14 -1.58 22.09
C LEU A 193 -4.39 -2.36 21.66
N ASP A 194 -5.24 -2.69 22.63
CA ASP A 194 -6.49 -3.40 22.37
C ASP A 194 -7.61 -2.49 21.84
N ARG A 195 -8.72 -3.12 21.41
CA ARG A 195 -9.90 -2.42 20.88
C ARG A 195 -10.45 -1.41 21.88
N GLY A 196 -10.51 -1.75 23.17
CA GLY A 196 -11.04 -0.87 24.22
C GLY A 196 -10.18 0.36 24.42
N GLY A 197 -8.87 0.18 24.48
CA GLY A 197 -7.86 1.24 24.56
C GLY A 197 -7.90 2.16 23.35
N MET A 198 -8.01 1.62 22.13
CA MET A 198 -8.13 2.45 20.91
C MET A 198 -9.41 3.29 20.90
N ILE A 199 -10.56 2.72 21.29
CA ILE A 199 -11.83 3.46 21.38
C ILE A 199 -11.75 4.53 22.49
N LEU A 200 -11.19 4.21 23.66
CA LEU A 200 -10.99 5.17 24.73
C LEU A 200 -10.04 6.30 24.30
N PHE A 201 -8.99 5.99 23.55
CA PHE A 201 -8.09 6.99 22.96
C PHE A 201 -8.87 7.97 22.07
N ALA A 202 -9.74 7.47 21.19
CA ALA A 202 -10.59 8.28 20.32
C ALA A 202 -11.48 9.25 21.13
N LEU A 203 -12.13 8.74 22.18
CA LEU A 203 -13.01 9.51 23.06
C LEU A 203 -12.25 10.57 23.87
N LEU A 204 -11.01 10.30 24.26
CA LEU A 204 -10.18 11.19 25.07
C LEU A 204 -9.44 12.26 24.25
N SER A 205 -8.71 11.87 23.20
CA SER A 205 -7.87 12.80 22.43
C SER A 205 -8.60 13.56 21.33
N GLY A 206 -9.82 13.11 21.00
CA GLY A 206 -10.57 13.56 19.84
C GLY A 206 -10.41 12.59 18.67
N GLY A 207 -11.53 12.13 18.14
CA GLY A 207 -11.61 11.19 17.02
C GLY A 207 -12.65 11.60 15.98
N ASP A 208 -13.02 10.66 15.13
CA ASP A 208 -13.81 10.96 13.93
C ASP A 208 -15.25 11.38 14.23
N TYR A 209 -15.87 10.83 15.27
CA TYR A 209 -17.21 11.21 15.74
C TYR A 209 -17.18 12.39 16.72
N LEU A 210 -16.12 12.50 17.54
CA LEU A 210 -15.93 13.56 18.54
C LEU A 210 -14.57 14.25 18.37
N PRO A 211 -14.45 15.29 17.51
CA PRO A 211 -13.14 15.92 17.26
C PRO A 211 -12.55 16.67 18.45
N ALA A 212 -13.37 17.05 19.43
CA ALA A 212 -12.94 17.87 20.58
C ALA A 212 -12.29 17.05 21.72
N GLY A 213 -12.63 15.77 21.85
CA GLY A 213 -12.19 14.92 22.94
C GLY A 213 -12.54 15.46 24.34
N VAL A 214 -11.74 15.09 25.33
CA VAL A 214 -11.76 15.66 26.68
C VAL A 214 -10.81 16.87 26.76
N PRO A 215 -11.25 18.04 27.25
CA PRO A 215 -10.40 19.22 27.35
C PRO A 215 -9.07 18.96 28.07
N LYS A 216 -7.96 19.40 27.45
CA LYS A 216 -6.57 19.21 27.91
C LYS A 216 -6.07 17.75 27.91
N CYS A 217 -6.86 16.76 27.49
CA CYS A 217 -6.41 15.38 27.34
C CYS A 217 -5.84 15.14 25.93
N GLY A 218 -4.56 15.48 25.72
CA GLY A 218 -3.91 15.28 24.42
C GLY A 218 -3.58 13.80 24.09
N PRO A 219 -3.24 13.48 22.83
CA PRO A 219 -2.92 12.12 22.36
C PRO A 219 -1.90 11.36 23.23
N LYS A 220 -0.90 12.05 23.80
CA LYS A 220 0.10 11.42 24.68
C LYS A 220 -0.52 10.83 25.94
N LEU A 221 -1.37 11.60 26.61
CA LEU A 221 -2.05 11.18 27.84
C LEU A 221 -3.13 10.13 27.53
N ALA A 222 -3.89 10.33 26.44
CA ALA A 222 -4.87 9.35 25.99
C ALA A 222 -4.24 7.97 25.74
N GLY A 223 -3.02 7.92 25.17
CA GLY A 223 -2.26 6.69 24.98
C GLY A 223 -1.75 6.06 26.27
N GLU A 224 -1.29 6.86 27.25
CA GLU A 224 -0.91 6.34 28.58
C GLU A 224 -2.13 5.77 29.33
N ILE A 225 -3.29 6.44 29.28
CA ILE A 225 -4.56 5.93 29.85
C ILE A 225 -5.01 4.64 29.16
N ALA A 226 -4.90 4.58 27.83
CA ALA A 226 -5.30 3.42 27.04
C ALA A 226 -4.40 2.20 27.32
N LEU A 227 -3.08 2.39 27.42
CA LEU A 227 -2.11 1.34 27.80
C LEU A 227 -2.28 0.87 29.26
N ALA A 228 -2.81 1.70 30.15
CA ALA A 228 -3.12 1.35 31.53
C ALA A 228 -4.40 0.48 31.70
N GLY A 229 -5.04 0.07 30.59
CA GLY A 229 -6.15 -0.90 30.61
C GLY A 229 -7.55 -0.32 30.83
N PHE A 230 -7.67 0.98 31.14
CA PHE A 230 -8.95 1.66 31.37
C PHE A 230 -9.96 1.49 30.22
N GLY A 231 -9.49 1.26 28.99
CA GLY A 231 -10.34 1.04 27.82
C GLY A 231 -11.15 -0.25 27.88
N ASN A 232 -10.56 -1.36 28.35
CA ASN A 232 -11.30 -2.61 28.55
C ASN A 232 -12.24 -2.51 29.75
N GLU A 233 -11.80 -1.86 30.84
CA GLU A 233 -12.66 -1.61 32.01
C GLU A 233 -13.90 -0.78 31.62
N LEU A 234 -13.75 0.19 30.71
CA LEU A 234 -14.86 0.97 30.18
C LEU A 234 -15.83 0.08 29.39
N LEU A 235 -15.34 -0.75 28.47
CA LEU A 235 -16.21 -1.64 27.69
C LEU A 235 -16.97 -2.62 28.60
N GLN A 236 -16.30 -3.23 29.56
CA GLN A 236 -16.91 -4.10 30.58
C GLN A 236 -17.94 -3.36 31.45
N SER A 237 -17.70 -2.09 31.77
CA SER A 237 -18.65 -1.26 32.53
C SER A 237 -19.93 -0.94 31.74
N VAL A 238 -19.87 -1.03 30.41
CA VAL A 238 -20.96 -0.72 29.47
C VAL A 238 -21.74 -1.98 29.06
N GLU A 239 -21.17 -3.15 29.27
CA GLU A 239 -21.83 -4.45 29.11
C GLU A 239 -22.67 -4.79 30.36
N GLY A 240 -23.98 -4.56 30.31
CA GLY A 240 -24.91 -4.91 31.39
C GLY A 240 -26.26 -4.19 31.35
N SER A 241 -27.03 -4.32 32.44
CA SER A 241 -28.33 -3.65 32.63
C SER A 241 -28.19 -2.14 32.80
N GLU A 242 -29.07 -1.36 32.17
CA GLU A 242 -29.02 0.12 32.19
C GLU A 242 -29.10 0.72 33.61
N SER A 243 -29.70 0.02 34.57
CA SER A 243 -29.77 0.43 35.98
C SER A 243 -28.41 0.42 36.70
N GLU A 244 -27.50 -0.48 36.33
CA GLU A 244 -26.15 -0.58 36.91
C GLU A 244 -25.13 0.29 36.17
N LEU A 245 -25.37 0.55 34.88
CA LEU A 245 -24.49 1.29 33.98
C LEU A 245 -24.03 2.63 34.57
N ALA A 246 -24.97 3.41 35.12
CA ALA A 246 -24.68 4.72 35.69
C ALA A 246 -23.78 4.65 36.94
N VAL A 247 -23.85 3.57 37.72
CA VAL A 247 -23.01 3.37 38.91
C VAL A 247 -21.62 2.90 38.50
N LYS A 248 -21.52 1.92 37.59
CA LYS A 248 -20.25 1.40 37.06
C LYS A 248 -19.44 2.49 36.37
N LEU A 249 -20.08 3.29 35.51
CA LEU A 249 -19.43 4.42 34.83
C LEU A 249 -18.96 5.51 35.81
N ARG A 250 -19.71 5.78 36.88
CA ARG A 250 -19.28 6.74 37.92
C ARG A 250 -18.03 6.25 38.63
N GLN A 251 -18.04 4.99 39.11
CA GLN A 251 -16.89 4.37 39.78
C GLN A 251 -15.65 4.33 38.87
N TRP A 252 -15.83 3.99 37.60
CA TRP A 252 -14.77 4.02 36.59
C TRP A 252 -14.22 5.44 36.36
N ARG A 253 -15.09 6.46 36.26
CA ARG A 253 -14.68 7.87 36.15
C ARG A 253 -13.92 8.35 37.38
N GLU A 254 -14.40 8.03 38.58
CA GLU A 254 -13.77 8.39 39.86
C GLU A 254 -12.37 7.76 39.97
N ARG A 255 -12.22 6.48 39.60
CA ARG A 255 -10.92 5.79 39.55
C ARG A 255 -9.97 6.37 38.51
N LEU A 256 -10.44 6.69 37.30
CA LEU A 256 -9.62 7.35 36.28
C LEU A 256 -9.18 8.74 36.79
N GLN A 257 -10.10 9.50 37.39
CA GLN A 257 -9.83 10.85 37.87
C GLN A 257 -8.86 10.87 39.07
N SER A 258 -8.93 9.90 39.99
CA SER A 258 -7.98 9.78 41.10
C SER A 258 -6.59 9.40 40.60
N GLN A 259 -6.47 8.43 39.67
CA GLN A 259 -5.19 8.09 39.06
C GLN A 259 -4.58 9.27 38.28
N LEU A 260 -5.38 10.09 37.60
CA LEU A 260 -4.88 11.30 36.94
C LEU A 260 -4.35 12.35 37.93
N HIS A 261 -4.95 12.50 39.11
CA HIS A 261 -4.50 13.47 40.12
C HIS A 261 -3.31 12.98 40.95
N GLU A 262 -3.31 11.70 41.32
CA GLU A 262 -2.43 11.13 42.33
C GLU A 262 -1.36 10.21 41.74
N ASN A 263 -1.68 9.50 40.65
CA ASN A 263 -0.83 8.52 39.98
C ASN A 263 -0.24 7.47 40.94
N THR A 264 -1.09 6.84 41.76
CA THR A 264 -0.65 5.89 42.81
C THR A 264 -0.04 4.63 42.20
N GLU A 265 -0.61 4.15 41.10
CA GLU A 265 -0.15 2.94 40.39
C GLU A 265 1.01 3.22 39.44
N GLY A 266 1.44 4.48 39.28
CA GLY A 266 2.55 4.86 38.40
C GLY A 266 2.25 4.71 36.89
N TYR A 267 0.98 4.59 36.48
CA TYR A 267 0.57 4.44 35.07
C TYR A 267 1.01 5.61 34.18
N PHE A 268 1.08 6.82 34.72
CA PHE A 268 1.39 8.05 33.97
C PHE A 268 2.80 8.55 34.24
N LYS A 269 3.40 9.25 33.26
CA LYS A 269 4.74 9.86 33.46
C LYS A 269 4.76 10.99 34.49
N CYS A 270 3.64 11.68 34.68
CA CYS A 270 3.49 12.72 35.70
C CYS A 270 2.02 12.83 36.14
N LYS A 271 1.75 13.70 37.13
CA LYS A 271 0.39 13.92 37.65
C LYS A 271 -0.33 14.97 36.79
N HIS A 272 -1.55 14.66 36.36
CA HIS A 272 -2.34 15.42 35.40
C HIS A 272 -3.53 16.19 36.05
N LYS A 273 -3.30 16.84 37.19
CA LYS A 273 -4.31 17.60 37.96
C LYS A 273 -5.11 18.65 37.17
N ALA A 274 -4.59 19.10 36.04
CA ALA A 274 -5.27 20.08 35.18
C ALA A 274 -6.35 19.47 34.27
N VAL A 275 -6.40 18.14 34.14
CA VAL A 275 -7.36 17.37 33.32
C VAL A 275 -8.51 16.93 34.21
N GLN A 276 -9.72 17.34 33.85
CA GLN A 276 -10.95 16.96 34.53
C GLN A 276 -11.85 16.23 33.55
N ILE A 277 -12.27 15.01 33.91
CA ILE A 277 -13.16 14.15 33.14
C ILE A 277 -14.60 14.65 33.37
N PRO A 278 -15.33 15.10 32.33
CA PRO A 278 -16.69 15.61 32.49
C PRO A 278 -17.66 14.54 33.03
N ASP A 279 -18.70 14.94 33.77
CA ASP A 279 -19.74 14.01 34.22
C ASP A 279 -20.55 13.37 33.08
N SER A 280 -20.63 14.07 31.95
CA SER A 280 -21.22 13.57 30.70
C SER A 280 -20.32 12.61 29.91
N PHE A 281 -19.10 12.33 30.40
CA PHE A 281 -18.17 11.42 29.73
C PHE A 281 -18.36 9.95 30.20
N PRO A 282 -18.20 8.97 29.32
CA PRO A 282 -18.16 9.10 27.86
C PRO A 282 -19.54 9.35 27.27
N ASP A 283 -19.60 9.98 26.09
CA ASP A 283 -20.83 10.03 25.31
C ASP A 283 -21.20 8.60 24.86
N LEU A 284 -22.25 8.04 25.45
CA LEU A 284 -22.71 6.68 25.21
C LEU A 284 -23.18 6.45 23.77
N LYS A 285 -23.61 7.48 23.06
CA LYS A 285 -23.98 7.37 21.65
C LYS A 285 -22.73 7.17 20.80
N ILE A 286 -21.71 7.99 21.02
CA ILE A 286 -20.43 7.91 20.29
C ILE A 286 -19.69 6.61 20.62
N LEU A 287 -19.76 6.15 21.88
CA LEU A 287 -19.26 4.83 22.26
C LEU A 287 -20.04 3.70 21.57
N ARG A 288 -21.37 3.83 21.40
CA ARG A 288 -22.18 2.87 20.62
C ARG A 288 -21.82 2.88 19.13
N ASP A 289 -21.53 4.04 18.53
CA ASP A 289 -21.11 4.13 17.12
C ASP A 289 -19.82 3.31 16.85
N TYR A 290 -18.85 3.29 17.79
CA TYR A 290 -17.64 2.44 17.69
C TYR A 290 -17.85 0.97 18.10
N THR A 291 -18.64 0.71 19.14
CA THR A 291 -18.81 -0.65 19.69
C THR A 291 -19.78 -1.49 18.88
N HIS A 292 -20.86 -0.87 18.40
CA HIS A 292 -21.99 -1.46 17.68
C HIS A 292 -22.31 -0.66 16.40
N PRO A 293 -21.36 -0.55 15.45
CA PRO A 293 -21.55 0.19 14.21
C PRO A 293 -22.69 -0.38 13.36
N VAL A 294 -23.26 0.45 12.48
CA VAL A 294 -24.30 0.03 11.53
C VAL A 294 -23.71 -0.85 10.43
N VAL A 295 -23.78 -2.16 10.64
CA VAL A 295 -23.22 -3.23 9.77
C VAL A 295 -24.27 -4.30 9.44
N SER A 296 -23.99 -5.15 8.46
CA SER A 296 -24.94 -6.17 8.01
C SER A 296 -25.17 -7.28 9.05
N SER A 297 -26.42 -7.78 9.09
CA SER A 297 -26.80 -8.94 9.89
C SER A 297 -26.13 -10.23 9.38
N PRO A 298 -25.92 -11.26 10.24
CA PRO A 298 -25.32 -12.53 9.85
C PRO A 298 -26.06 -13.28 8.72
N GLU A 299 -27.33 -13.00 8.51
CA GLU A 299 -28.15 -13.56 7.42
C GLU A 299 -27.81 -12.89 6.09
N LYS A 300 -27.89 -11.56 6.02
CA LYS A 300 -27.50 -10.77 4.85
C LYS A 300 -26.04 -11.01 4.45
N LEU A 301 -25.14 -11.24 5.43
CA LEU A 301 -23.75 -11.59 5.15
C LEU A 301 -23.59 -12.98 4.53
N ARG A 302 -24.42 -13.98 4.90
CA ARG A 302 -24.45 -15.29 4.24
C ARG A 302 -24.97 -15.18 2.81
N GLU A 303 -26.05 -14.44 2.61
CA GLU A 303 -26.62 -14.15 1.28
C GLU A 303 -25.59 -13.45 0.37
N ALA A 304 -24.94 -12.40 0.89
CA ALA A 304 -23.89 -11.68 0.17
C ALA A 304 -22.70 -12.61 -0.15
N GLN A 305 -22.24 -13.42 0.80
CA GLN A 305 -21.14 -14.37 0.59
C GLN A 305 -21.40 -15.37 -0.54
N LEU A 306 -22.65 -15.82 -0.71
CA LEU A 306 -23.05 -16.70 -1.82
C LEU A 306 -23.00 -16.00 -3.19
N SER A 307 -23.14 -14.67 -3.24
CA SER A 307 -23.06 -13.88 -4.48
C SER A 307 -21.64 -13.51 -4.90
N PHE A 308 -20.63 -13.75 -4.05
CA PHE A 308 -19.24 -13.40 -4.34
C PHE A 308 -18.58 -14.43 -5.27
N ILE A 309 -18.76 -14.25 -6.58
CA ILE A 309 -18.17 -15.09 -7.62
C ILE A 309 -16.75 -14.61 -7.96
N TRP A 310 -15.76 -15.45 -7.65
CA TRP A 310 -14.33 -15.18 -7.85
C TRP A 310 -13.83 -15.70 -9.20
N ASP A 311 -12.62 -15.32 -9.59
CA ASP A 311 -11.85 -15.89 -10.70
C ASP A 311 -12.51 -15.87 -12.10
N GLN A 312 -13.51 -15.00 -12.27
CA GLN A 312 -14.12 -14.71 -13.56
C GLN A 312 -13.12 -14.09 -14.55
N ALA A 313 -13.29 -14.45 -15.83
CA ALA A 313 -12.59 -13.80 -16.95
C ALA A 313 -12.99 -12.32 -17.04
N ILE A 314 -12.08 -11.46 -17.50
CA ILE A 314 -12.34 -10.03 -17.65
C ILE A 314 -13.21 -9.77 -18.89
N ASP A 315 -14.10 -8.79 -18.80
CA ASP A 315 -14.87 -8.26 -19.92
C ASP A 315 -13.97 -7.36 -20.78
N LEU A 316 -13.25 -7.97 -21.74
CA LEU A 316 -12.21 -7.29 -22.52
C LEU A 316 -12.79 -6.31 -23.55
N GLU A 317 -13.95 -6.65 -24.14
CA GLU A 317 -14.66 -5.78 -25.07
C GLU A 317 -15.24 -4.56 -24.33
N GLY A 318 -15.93 -4.79 -23.20
CA GLY A 318 -16.43 -3.71 -22.37
C GLY A 318 -15.31 -2.84 -21.77
N LEU A 319 -14.15 -3.42 -21.43
CA LEU A 319 -12.96 -2.63 -21.05
C LEU A 319 -12.41 -1.80 -22.21
N ARG A 320 -12.38 -2.31 -23.45
CA ARG A 320 -11.92 -1.56 -24.63
C ARG A 320 -12.79 -0.33 -24.83
N ASP A 321 -14.10 -0.52 -24.81
CA ASP A 321 -15.11 0.54 -24.86
C ASP A 321 -14.93 1.56 -23.73
N PHE A 322 -14.65 1.09 -22.52
CA PHE A 322 -14.46 1.94 -21.35
C PHE A 322 -13.20 2.79 -21.45
N VAL A 323 -12.05 2.23 -21.82
CA VAL A 323 -10.80 3.02 -21.93
C VAL A 323 -10.84 4.03 -23.08
N GLU A 324 -11.56 3.73 -24.16
CA GLU A 324 -11.83 4.70 -25.21
C GLU A 324 -12.68 5.88 -24.70
N LYS A 325 -13.84 5.57 -24.09
CA LYS A 325 -14.84 6.58 -23.71
C LYS A 325 -14.45 7.39 -22.48
N ASP A 326 -13.88 6.75 -21.47
CA ASP A 326 -13.57 7.37 -20.18
C ASP A 326 -12.09 7.78 -20.03
N PHE A 327 -11.12 7.19 -20.76
CA PHE A 327 -9.72 7.67 -20.76
C PHE A 327 -9.29 8.39 -22.04
N GLY A 328 -10.15 8.46 -23.06
CA GLY A 328 -9.82 9.09 -24.34
C GLY A 328 -8.86 8.28 -25.19
N TRP A 329 -8.73 6.96 -24.97
CA TRP A 329 -7.84 6.12 -25.79
C TRP A 329 -8.49 5.83 -27.15
N ARG A 330 -8.49 6.80 -28.06
CA ARG A 330 -9.18 6.72 -29.37
C ARG A 330 -8.43 5.93 -30.43
N ARG A 331 -7.10 5.95 -30.40
CA ARG A 331 -6.20 5.25 -31.34
C ARG A 331 -5.27 4.31 -30.59
N GLY A 332 -5.05 3.10 -31.13
CA GLY A 332 -4.18 2.11 -30.49
C GLY A 332 -4.72 1.53 -29.18
N SER A 333 -6.03 1.67 -28.90
CA SER A 333 -6.64 1.26 -27.62
C SER A 333 -6.40 -0.21 -27.29
N ALA A 334 -6.61 -1.10 -28.26
CA ALA A 334 -6.32 -2.54 -28.13
C ALA A 334 -4.83 -2.82 -27.85
N ARG A 335 -3.91 -2.08 -28.48
CA ARG A 335 -2.46 -2.25 -28.26
C ARG A 335 -2.05 -1.79 -26.86
N ARG A 336 -2.53 -0.62 -26.43
CA ARG A 336 -2.31 -0.08 -25.07
C ARG A 336 -2.91 -1.00 -23.99
N LEU A 337 -4.15 -1.45 -24.19
CA LEU A 337 -4.84 -2.35 -23.27
C LEU A 337 -4.16 -3.72 -23.19
N THR A 338 -3.73 -4.27 -24.33
CA THR A 338 -2.94 -5.52 -24.38
C THR A 338 -1.63 -5.38 -23.60
N LYS A 339 -0.86 -4.31 -23.83
CA LYS A 339 0.39 -4.02 -23.10
C LYS A 339 0.22 -4.04 -21.58
N VAL A 340 -0.88 -3.46 -21.11
CA VAL A 340 -1.16 -3.29 -19.67
C VAL A 340 -1.71 -4.58 -19.04
N LEU A 341 -2.56 -5.32 -19.75
CA LEU A 341 -3.24 -6.50 -19.20
C LEU A 341 -2.44 -7.80 -19.32
N ALA A 342 -1.55 -7.94 -20.30
CA ALA A 342 -1.02 -9.26 -20.65
C ALA A 342 -0.19 -9.91 -19.53
N ALA A 343 0.69 -9.16 -18.87
CA ALA A 343 1.47 -9.67 -17.73
C ALA A 343 0.59 -10.09 -16.53
N PRO A 344 -0.35 -9.26 -16.02
CA PRO A 344 -1.31 -9.66 -15.00
C PRO A 344 -2.21 -10.84 -15.39
N LEU A 345 -2.70 -10.89 -16.63
CA LEU A 345 -3.52 -12.00 -17.12
C LEU A 345 -2.72 -13.30 -17.28
N LEU A 346 -1.45 -13.23 -17.65
CA LEU A 346 -0.53 -14.37 -17.65
C LEU A 346 -0.40 -14.94 -16.23
N CYS A 347 -0.12 -14.10 -15.22
CA CYS A 347 -0.05 -14.52 -13.82
C CYS A 347 -1.38 -15.14 -13.35
N ASN A 348 -2.52 -14.60 -13.78
CA ASN A 348 -3.83 -15.12 -13.42
C ASN A 348 -4.13 -16.49 -14.06
N LYS A 349 -3.93 -16.61 -15.38
CA LYS A 349 -4.07 -17.88 -16.13
C LYS A 349 -3.15 -18.97 -15.55
N LEU A 350 -1.90 -18.63 -15.24
CA LEU A 350 -0.95 -19.55 -14.60
C LEU A 350 -1.43 -20.00 -13.21
N ARG A 351 -1.95 -19.10 -12.38
CA ARG A 351 -2.51 -19.47 -11.06
C ARG A 351 -3.71 -20.42 -11.20
N LEU A 352 -4.56 -20.20 -12.21
CA LEU A 352 -5.76 -21.01 -12.46
C LEU A 352 -5.49 -22.31 -13.24
N GLY A 353 -4.27 -22.53 -13.73
CA GLY A 353 -3.94 -23.66 -14.60
C GLY A 353 -4.65 -23.61 -15.96
N LEU A 354 -5.10 -22.43 -16.40
CA LEU A 354 -5.81 -22.23 -17.66
C LEU A 354 -4.84 -22.22 -18.86
N PRO A 355 -5.31 -22.60 -20.06
CA PRO A 355 -4.58 -22.37 -21.30
C PRO A 355 -4.13 -20.91 -21.44
N LEU A 356 -2.88 -20.71 -21.87
CA LEU A 356 -2.32 -19.37 -22.02
C LEU A 356 -2.98 -18.62 -23.18
N LEU A 357 -3.22 -19.30 -24.30
CA LEU A 357 -3.99 -18.79 -25.43
C LEU A 357 -5.40 -18.36 -25.00
N ALA A 358 -5.84 -17.19 -25.43
CA ALA A 358 -7.15 -16.62 -25.08
C ALA A 358 -8.34 -17.45 -25.60
N ASN A 359 -8.22 -17.99 -26.82
CA ASN A 359 -9.32 -18.65 -27.55
C ASN A 359 -9.23 -20.19 -27.55
N ALA A 360 -8.44 -20.77 -26.63
CA ALA A 360 -8.27 -22.22 -26.52
C ALA A 360 -9.36 -22.84 -25.62
N GLU A 361 -10.55 -23.04 -26.16
CA GLU A 361 -11.60 -23.81 -25.49
C GLU A 361 -11.28 -25.32 -25.42
N LEU A 362 -11.57 -25.92 -24.26
CA LEU A 362 -11.92 -27.34 -24.11
C LEU A 362 -10.90 -28.44 -24.50
N LEU A 363 -9.59 -28.19 -24.45
CA LEU A 363 -8.59 -29.27 -24.45
C LEU A 363 -7.73 -29.28 -23.16
N PRO A 364 -7.66 -30.40 -22.41
CA PRO A 364 -6.76 -30.56 -21.27
C PRO A 364 -5.33 -30.83 -21.76
N ILE A 365 -4.66 -29.79 -22.28
CA ILE A 365 -3.32 -29.92 -22.85
C ILE A 365 -2.29 -30.03 -21.71
N ARG A 366 -1.79 -31.25 -21.49
CA ARG A 366 -0.73 -31.61 -20.53
C ARG A 366 0.69 -31.23 -20.98
N GLU A 367 0.81 -30.31 -21.92
CA GLU A 367 2.06 -29.78 -22.46
C GLU A 367 1.97 -28.25 -22.52
N PRO A 368 3.08 -27.50 -22.40
CA PRO A 368 3.01 -26.06 -22.25
C PRO A 368 2.34 -25.43 -23.49
N PRO A 369 1.17 -24.77 -23.35
CA PRO A 369 0.49 -24.16 -24.48
C PRO A 369 1.34 -23.01 -25.02
N THR A 370 1.98 -23.29 -26.16
CA THR A 370 2.54 -22.39 -27.17
C THR A 370 3.28 -21.15 -26.66
N GLY A 371 4.61 -21.16 -26.82
CA GLY A 371 5.45 -19.96 -26.73
C GLY A 371 6.05 -19.66 -25.36
N ALA A 372 5.42 -20.07 -24.25
CA ALA A 372 5.91 -19.80 -22.91
C ALA A 372 7.25 -20.49 -22.60
N ARG A 373 8.32 -19.70 -22.35
CA ARG A 373 9.67 -20.23 -22.05
C ARG A 373 10.27 -19.60 -20.80
N LEU A 374 10.91 -20.43 -19.96
CA LEU A 374 11.67 -19.96 -18.81
C LEU A 374 13.07 -19.52 -19.25
N CYS A 375 13.43 -18.27 -18.95
CA CYS A 375 14.65 -17.62 -19.43
C CYS A 375 15.62 -17.18 -18.33
N GLY A 376 15.19 -17.14 -17.07
CA GLY A 376 16.00 -16.64 -15.95
C GLY A 376 15.30 -16.81 -14.61
N GLN A 377 16.03 -16.49 -13.54
CA GLN A 377 15.52 -16.46 -12.17
C GLN A 377 16.13 -15.26 -11.43
N ARG A 378 15.33 -14.54 -10.65
CA ARG A 378 15.78 -13.49 -9.72
C ARG A 378 15.13 -13.67 -8.35
N CYS A 379 15.69 -13.03 -7.34
CA CYS A 379 14.97 -12.67 -6.12
C CYS A 379 15.10 -11.15 -6.00
N HIS A 380 13.99 -10.42 -5.94
CA HIS A 380 14.01 -8.96 -5.96
C HIS A 380 13.47 -8.35 -4.66
N TYR A 381 13.91 -7.14 -4.31
CA TYR A 381 13.45 -6.47 -3.10
C TYR A 381 11.98 -6.03 -3.21
N SER A 382 11.49 -5.64 -4.40
CA SER A 382 10.06 -5.30 -4.59
C SER A 382 9.10 -6.43 -4.21
N THR A 383 9.59 -7.67 -4.20
CA THR A 383 8.87 -8.89 -3.83
C THR A 383 9.41 -9.53 -2.54
N ASP A 384 10.13 -8.77 -1.70
CA ASP A 384 10.72 -9.21 -0.43
C ASP A 384 11.59 -10.49 -0.54
N GLY A 385 12.33 -10.62 -1.64
CA GLY A 385 13.21 -11.74 -1.92
C GLY A 385 12.49 -13.01 -2.37
N LEU A 386 11.21 -12.95 -2.72
CA LEU A 386 10.53 -14.06 -3.40
C LEU A 386 11.30 -14.47 -4.66
N SER A 387 11.35 -15.78 -4.90
CA SER A 387 11.89 -16.33 -6.14
C SER A 387 10.94 -16.05 -7.30
N GLU A 388 11.46 -15.41 -8.35
CA GLU A 388 10.74 -15.07 -9.57
C GLU A 388 11.43 -15.73 -10.77
N LEU A 389 10.65 -16.30 -11.68
CA LEU A 389 11.10 -16.87 -12.94
C LEU A 389 10.76 -15.93 -14.09
N ARG A 390 11.70 -15.74 -15.02
CA ARG A 390 11.46 -14.94 -16.23
C ARG A 390 10.74 -15.78 -17.27
N VAL A 391 9.50 -15.43 -17.59
CA VAL A 391 8.66 -16.09 -18.59
C VAL A 391 8.66 -15.24 -19.86
N GLU A 392 9.13 -15.82 -20.97
CA GLU A 392 8.92 -15.30 -22.33
C GLU A 392 7.51 -15.65 -22.80
N TYR A 393 6.75 -14.72 -23.38
CA TYR A 393 5.35 -14.90 -23.78
C TYR A 393 4.97 -13.94 -24.92
N VAL A 394 3.80 -14.10 -25.54
CA VAL A 394 3.26 -13.18 -26.57
C VAL A 394 2.03 -12.45 -25.99
N PRO A 395 2.04 -11.11 -25.88
CA PRO A 395 0.93 -10.37 -25.27
C PRO A 395 -0.43 -10.58 -25.95
N ALA A 396 -0.48 -10.53 -27.28
CA ALA A 396 -1.71 -10.74 -28.05
C ALA A 396 -2.36 -12.11 -27.76
N ASP A 397 -1.56 -13.17 -27.67
CA ASP A 397 -2.02 -14.54 -27.40
C ASP A 397 -2.66 -14.70 -26.01
N ILE A 398 -2.14 -13.98 -25.01
CA ILE A 398 -2.65 -14.02 -23.63
C ILE A 398 -3.96 -13.24 -23.48
N VAL A 399 -4.05 -12.08 -24.14
CA VAL A 399 -5.17 -11.14 -23.97
C VAL A 399 -6.31 -11.45 -24.93
N GLY A 400 -6.04 -11.77 -26.20
CA GLY A 400 -7.07 -12.18 -27.17
C GLY A 400 -7.94 -11.07 -27.76
N ILE A 401 -7.61 -9.79 -27.55
CA ILE A 401 -8.32 -8.66 -28.17
C ILE A 401 -7.91 -8.57 -29.64
N ASP A 402 -8.88 -8.43 -30.56
CA ASP A 402 -8.59 -8.11 -31.96
C ASP A 402 -7.95 -6.72 -32.08
N LEU A 403 -6.71 -6.73 -32.57
CA LEU A 403 -5.87 -5.55 -32.77
C LEU A 403 -6.27 -4.73 -34.00
N ASN A 404 -7.06 -5.29 -34.92
CA ASN A 404 -7.43 -4.67 -36.19
C ASN A 404 -8.77 -3.92 -36.14
N CYS A 405 -9.70 -4.35 -35.29
CA CYS A 405 -11.00 -3.71 -35.09
C CYS A 405 -10.89 -2.39 -34.27
N GLU A 406 -10.14 -1.40 -34.76
CA GLU A 406 -10.13 -0.04 -34.16
C GLU A 406 -11.33 0.79 -34.65
N PRO A 407 -11.95 1.60 -33.75
CA PRO A 407 -13.05 2.49 -34.13
C PRO A 407 -12.60 3.53 -35.16
N VAL A 408 -13.36 3.69 -36.23
CA VAL A 408 -13.00 4.60 -37.34
C VAL A 408 -13.20 6.06 -36.92
N VAL A 409 -12.11 6.74 -36.55
CA VAL A 409 -12.15 8.15 -36.12
C VAL A 409 -12.20 9.09 -37.34
N SER A 410 -13.39 9.58 -37.66
CA SER A 410 -13.55 10.76 -38.53
C SER A 410 -13.15 12.04 -37.78
N GLY A 411 -11.87 12.39 -37.81
CA GLY A 411 -11.38 13.62 -37.18
C GLY A 411 -9.86 13.79 -37.25
N SER A 412 -9.42 14.89 -37.85
CA SER A 412 -8.01 15.29 -37.93
C SER A 412 -7.58 16.10 -36.70
N GLN A 413 -7.37 15.43 -35.57
CA GLN A 413 -6.58 15.97 -34.47
C GLN A 413 -5.42 15.02 -34.19
N GLN A 414 -4.21 15.58 -34.17
CA GLN A 414 -2.99 14.87 -33.77
C GLN A 414 -2.95 14.81 -32.24
N GLU A 415 -3.68 13.87 -31.64
CA GLU A 415 -3.37 13.43 -30.29
C GLU A 415 -1.96 12.83 -30.32
N SER A 416 -1.00 13.50 -29.68
CA SER A 416 0.38 13.05 -29.65
C SER A 416 0.48 11.74 -28.86
N GLU A 417 1.33 10.82 -29.31
CA GLU A 417 1.60 9.56 -28.59
C GLU A 417 2.34 9.76 -27.26
N THR A 418 2.51 11.03 -26.84
CA THR A 418 3.28 11.53 -25.70
C THR A 418 2.40 11.97 -24.52
N GLU A 419 1.17 11.47 -24.37
CA GLU A 419 0.57 11.42 -23.02
C GLU A 419 1.34 10.37 -22.23
N ASP A 420 2.38 10.85 -21.53
CA ASP A 420 3.39 10.03 -20.89
C ASP A 420 2.79 8.98 -19.94
N PHE A 421 3.51 7.87 -19.83
CA PHE A 421 3.19 6.74 -18.95
C PHE A 421 3.46 7.06 -17.47
N ASP A 422 3.36 8.34 -17.08
CA ASP A 422 3.65 8.90 -15.77
C ASP A 422 2.47 8.72 -14.80
N MET A 423 2.07 7.44 -14.64
CA MET A 423 1.63 6.97 -13.33
C MET A 423 2.73 6.08 -12.77
N PRO A 424 3.48 6.54 -11.75
CA PRO A 424 4.61 5.79 -11.18
C PRO A 424 4.22 4.38 -10.67
N GLU A 425 2.93 4.14 -10.42
CA GLU A 425 2.38 2.86 -9.98
C GLU A 425 2.52 1.69 -10.99
N VAL A 426 2.85 1.90 -12.27
CA VAL A 426 2.73 0.85 -13.32
C VAL A 426 4.06 0.31 -13.86
N GLN A 427 5.19 0.98 -13.65
CA GLN A 427 6.50 0.48 -14.11
C GLN A 427 7.19 -0.38 -13.05
N ASP A 428 7.27 -1.69 -13.32
CA ASP A 428 7.98 -2.71 -12.50
C ASP A 428 9.41 -3.00 -12.99
N ASP A 429 9.89 -2.24 -13.99
CA ASP A 429 11.25 -2.32 -14.52
C ASP A 429 12.16 -1.30 -13.84
N ALA A 430 13.26 -1.79 -13.25
CA ALA A 430 14.37 -0.94 -12.85
C ALA A 430 15.01 -0.31 -14.10
N ILE A 431 15.01 1.03 -14.15
CA ILE A 431 15.57 1.79 -15.27
C ILE A 431 17.08 1.54 -15.34
N ASP A 432 17.53 0.81 -16.37
CA ASP A 432 18.95 0.72 -16.72
C ASP A 432 19.40 2.10 -17.25
N PRO A 433 20.34 2.82 -16.61
CA PRO A 433 20.66 4.22 -16.93
C PRO A 433 21.36 4.48 -18.28
N LYS A 434 21.14 3.63 -19.29
CA LYS A 434 21.87 3.59 -20.57
C LYS A 434 20.99 3.40 -21.82
N GLN A 435 19.70 3.73 -21.75
CA GLN A 435 18.87 3.85 -22.96
C GLN A 435 18.50 5.31 -23.23
N ASP A 436 19.47 6.04 -23.78
CA ASP A 436 19.25 7.39 -24.29
C ASP A 436 18.97 7.37 -25.81
N THR A 437 18.06 8.24 -26.25
CA THR A 437 17.76 8.61 -27.66
C THR A 437 17.71 7.52 -28.76
N ARG A 438 16.93 6.45 -28.60
CA ARG A 438 16.34 5.74 -29.75
C ARG A 438 14.88 6.11 -29.93
N ARG A 439 14.51 6.61 -31.13
CA ARG A 439 13.11 6.80 -31.56
C ARG A 439 12.29 5.59 -31.12
N GLN A 440 11.32 5.79 -30.23
CA GLN A 440 10.50 4.69 -29.70
C GLN A 440 9.84 3.97 -30.88
N ARG A 441 10.16 2.68 -31.04
CA ARG A 441 9.45 1.83 -31.99
C ARG A 441 8.03 1.68 -31.50
N SER A 442 7.06 1.78 -32.41
CA SER A 442 5.65 1.54 -32.10
C SER A 442 5.49 0.17 -31.43
N TYR A 443 4.73 0.15 -30.34
CA TYR A 443 4.52 -1.07 -29.56
C TYR A 443 3.75 -2.12 -30.38
N ASP A 444 4.31 -3.33 -30.47
CA ASP A 444 3.79 -4.45 -31.25
C ASP A 444 3.47 -5.64 -30.30
N PRO A 445 2.19 -5.83 -29.92
CA PRO A 445 1.78 -6.90 -29.01
C PRO A 445 1.88 -8.32 -29.60
N THR A 446 2.22 -8.48 -30.87
CA THR A 446 2.46 -9.80 -31.49
C THR A 446 3.88 -10.31 -31.27
N GLN A 447 4.80 -9.45 -30.79
CA GLN A 447 6.18 -9.81 -30.51
C GLN A 447 6.33 -10.47 -29.13
N LYS A 448 7.41 -11.25 -28.98
CA LYS A 448 7.70 -11.93 -27.72
C LYS A 448 8.25 -10.97 -26.68
N GLU A 449 7.59 -10.92 -25.55
CA GLU A 449 8.00 -10.18 -24.36
C GLU A 449 8.50 -11.10 -23.25
N ARG A 450 9.04 -10.52 -22.17
CA ARG A 450 9.54 -11.26 -21.01
C ARG A 450 9.16 -10.57 -19.71
N VAL A 451 8.36 -11.24 -18.90
CA VAL A 451 7.94 -10.76 -17.57
C VAL A 451 8.49 -11.66 -16.46
N TRP A 452 8.62 -11.11 -15.25
CA TRP A 452 8.96 -11.87 -14.05
C TRP A 452 7.68 -12.37 -13.37
N VAL A 453 7.57 -13.68 -13.19
CA VAL A 453 6.44 -14.35 -12.56
C VAL A 453 6.94 -15.06 -11.30
N ILE A 454 6.25 -14.89 -10.18
CA ILE A 454 6.61 -15.52 -8.92
C ILE A 454 6.63 -17.05 -9.09
N GLU A 455 7.70 -17.72 -8.63
CA GLU A 455 7.93 -19.15 -8.87
C GLU A 455 6.77 -20.01 -8.35
N ALA A 456 6.13 -19.62 -7.24
CA ALA A 456 4.94 -20.30 -6.72
C ALA A 456 3.76 -20.29 -7.71
N ILE A 457 3.55 -19.19 -8.44
CA ILE A 457 2.51 -19.06 -9.47
C ILE A 457 2.89 -19.86 -10.71
N ALA A 458 4.14 -19.74 -11.17
CA ALA A 458 4.65 -20.50 -12.31
C ALA A 458 4.60 -22.03 -12.07
N LYS A 459 4.80 -22.49 -10.83
CA LYS A 459 4.69 -23.91 -10.43
C LYS A 459 3.27 -24.47 -10.54
N MET A 460 2.23 -23.66 -10.32
CA MET A 460 0.85 -24.11 -10.46
C MET A 460 0.45 -24.27 -11.93
N GLY A 461 0.78 -23.28 -12.77
CA GLY A 461 0.38 -23.28 -14.18
C GLY A 461 1.28 -24.04 -15.15
N MET A 462 2.58 -24.17 -14.83
CA MET A 462 3.57 -24.84 -15.69
C MET A 462 4.50 -25.75 -14.86
N PRO A 463 3.97 -26.74 -14.11
CA PRO A 463 4.76 -27.54 -13.17
C PRO A 463 5.95 -28.23 -13.85
N ASP A 464 5.76 -28.82 -15.03
CA ASP A 464 6.80 -29.61 -15.69
C ASP A 464 7.88 -28.74 -16.36
N ALA A 465 7.52 -27.56 -16.87
CA ALA A 465 8.50 -26.58 -17.33
C ALA A 465 9.39 -26.08 -16.18
N VAL A 466 8.81 -25.83 -15.01
CA VAL A 466 9.57 -25.42 -13.81
C VAL A 466 10.45 -26.57 -13.29
N LYS A 467 9.96 -27.82 -13.27
CA LYS A 467 10.79 -29.01 -12.94
C LYS A 467 11.99 -29.10 -13.89
N ALA A 468 11.76 -29.07 -15.19
CA ALA A 468 12.81 -29.17 -16.21
C ALA A 468 13.84 -28.02 -16.12
N TRP A 469 13.38 -26.79 -15.80
CA TRP A 469 14.27 -25.66 -15.53
C TRP A 469 15.13 -25.89 -14.28
N ASN A 470 14.53 -26.34 -13.19
CA ASN A 470 15.24 -26.61 -11.93
C ASN A 470 16.24 -27.76 -12.05
N MET A 471 15.93 -28.82 -12.79
CA MET A 471 16.89 -29.89 -13.13
C MET A 471 18.09 -29.35 -13.91
N LYS A 472 17.85 -28.62 -15.01
CA LYS A 472 18.92 -27.97 -15.80
C LYS A 472 19.77 -26.99 -14.98
N LYS A 473 19.18 -26.33 -13.98
CA LYS A 473 19.91 -25.47 -13.02
C LYS A 473 20.81 -26.30 -12.10
N GLN A 474 20.29 -27.39 -11.53
CA GLN A 474 21.08 -28.31 -10.69
C GLN A 474 22.23 -28.96 -11.46
N GLU A 475 22.00 -29.41 -12.69
CA GLU A 475 23.04 -29.94 -13.59
C GLU A 475 24.14 -28.91 -13.84
N LYS A 476 23.79 -27.65 -14.15
CA LYS A 476 24.76 -26.56 -14.33
C LYS A 476 25.57 -26.27 -13.07
N LEU A 477 24.94 -26.27 -11.89
CA LEU A 477 25.63 -26.07 -10.61
C LEU A 477 26.56 -27.25 -10.28
N ALA A 478 26.11 -28.49 -10.52
CA ALA A 478 26.94 -29.68 -10.34
C ALA A 478 28.12 -29.73 -11.33
N ALA A 479 27.91 -29.30 -12.58
CA ALA A 479 28.98 -29.17 -13.57
C ALA A 479 29.99 -28.08 -13.18
N ALA A 480 29.53 -26.93 -12.66
CA ALA A 480 30.41 -25.89 -12.14
C ALA A 480 31.26 -26.37 -10.95
N ALA A 481 30.66 -27.10 -10.00
CA ALA A 481 31.35 -27.71 -8.86
C ALA A 481 32.38 -28.79 -9.26
N LYS A 482 32.09 -29.57 -10.31
CA LYS A 482 33.05 -30.52 -10.93
C LYS A 482 34.15 -29.81 -11.72
N GLY A 483 33.88 -28.61 -12.23
CA GLY A 483 34.84 -27.77 -12.94
C GLY A 483 35.89 -27.13 -12.02
N THR A 484 35.50 -26.71 -10.82
CA THR A 484 36.43 -26.14 -9.82
C THR A 484 37.42 -27.16 -9.26
N THR A 485 37.04 -28.44 -9.16
CA THR A 485 37.96 -29.52 -8.72
C THR A 485 39.05 -29.85 -9.75
N ARG A 486 38.83 -29.60 -11.05
CA ARG A 486 39.82 -29.84 -12.12
C ARG A 486 40.85 -28.72 -12.33
N LYS A 487 40.79 -27.60 -11.59
CA LYS A 487 41.76 -26.49 -11.66
C LYS A 487 42.67 -26.38 -10.42
N ARG A 488 43.24 -27.50 -9.96
CA ARG A 488 44.43 -27.53 -9.08
C ARG A 488 45.52 -28.51 -9.58
N THR A 489 45.83 -28.49 -10.87
CA THR A 489 47.12 -28.97 -11.38
C THR A 489 48.09 -27.80 -11.51
N SER A 490 49.28 -27.96 -10.93
CA SER A 490 50.27 -26.90 -10.78
C SER A 490 50.89 -26.50 -12.13
N ARG A 491 50.72 -25.23 -12.51
CA ARG A 491 51.55 -24.62 -13.55
C ARG A 491 52.97 -24.50 -12.99
N VAL A 492 53.90 -25.30 -13.50
CA VAL A 492 55.32 -25.27 -13.12
C VAL A 492 55.84 -23.84 -13.30
N LYS A 493 56.22 -23.18 -12.20
CA LYS A 493 56.95 -21.92 -12.25
C LYS A 493 58.42 -22.23 -12.47
N THR A 494 58.98 -21.69 -13.55
CA THR A 494 60.42 -21.65 -13.79
C THR A 494 61.13 -20.98 -12.62
N LYS A 495 62.32 -21.50 -12.25
CA LYS A 495 63.14 -20.95 -11.16
C LYS A 495 63.50 -19.48 -11.46
N PRO A 496 63.42 -18.55 -10.49
CA PRO A 496 63.98 -17.22 -10.66
C PRO A 496 65.51 -17.29 -10.72
N ARG A 497 66.15 -16.45 -11.54
CA ARG A 497 67.61 -16.25 -11.48
C ARG A 497 67.96 -15.60 -10.13
N VAL A 498 68.96 -16.12 -9.45
CA VAL A 498 69.60 -15.45 -8.31
C VAL A 498 70.36 -14.24 -8.84
N VAL A 499 70.10 -13.07 -8.26
CA VAL A 499 70.91 -11.87 -8.45
C VAL A 499 71.73 -11.70 -7.19
N ASP A 500 73.05 -11.79 -7.35
CA ASP A 500 74.11 -11.64 -6.34
C ASP A 500 74.11 -12.62 -5.13
N PRO A 501 75.12 -13.50 -4.99
CA PRO A 501 75.23 -14.42 -3.85
C PRO A 501 75.55 -13.79 -2.49
N GLN A 502 75.97 -12.51 -2.42
CA GLN A 502 76.47 -11.92 -1.17
C GLN A 502 75.48 -11.04 -0.40
N MET A 503 74.31 -10.71 -0.97
CA MET A 503 73.32 -9.83 -0.31
C MET A 503 72.52 -10.58 0.77
N ARG A 504 72.45 -10.04 2.00
CA ARG A 504 71.68 -10.68 3.09
C ARG A 504 70.18 -10.35 2.97
N PHE A 505 69.35 -11.34 3.32
CA PHE A 505 67.89 -11.25 3.20
C PHE A 505 67.33 -10.12 4.07
N GLY A 506 66.82 -9.06 3.43
CA GLY A 506 66.13 -7.94 4.08
C GLY A 506 66.82 -6.57 4.01
N GLU A 507 68.07 -6.46 3.53
CA GLU A 507 68.82 -5.18 3.57
C GLU A 507 68.18 -4.06 2.72
N ILE A 508 67.52 -4.39 1.60
CA ILE A 508 66.81 -3.41 0.75
C ILE A 508 65.63 -2.73 1.47
N LEU A 509 65.03 -3.34 2.50
CA LEU A 509 63.91 -2.74 3.23
C LEU A 509 64.32 -1.54 4.12
N LYS A 510 65.62 -1.30 4.32
CA LYS A 510 66.11 -0.14 5.11
C LYS A 510 66.04 1.20 4.38
N TYR A 511 65.95 1.21 3.05
CA TYR A 511 66.09 2.43 2.24
C TYR A 511 64.84 2.77 1.40
N GLY A 512 63.75 2.02 1.52
CA GLY A 512 62.47 2.40 0.93
C GLY A 512 61.41 1.30 0.96
N THR A 513 60.14 1.70 1.09
CA THR A 513 58.98 0.79 1.05
C THR A 513 58.20 1.03 -0.25
N ILE A 514 58.08 0.00 -1.10
CA ILE A 514 57.27 0.09 -2.33
C ILE A 514 55.78 0.02 -1.96
N VAL A 515 55.12 1.17 -1.92
CA VAL A 515 53.66 1.24 -1.80
C VAL A 515 53.04 0.98 -3.18
N LYS A 516 52.30 -0.13 -3.33
CA LYS A 516 51.42 -0.32 -4.50
C LYS A 516 50.14 0.47 -4.30
N SER A 517 49.90 1.46 -5.16
CA SER A 517 48.67 2.27 -5.15
C SER A 517 47.43 1.38 -5.27
N PRO A 518 46.44 1.51 -4.36
CA PRO A 518 45.19 0.76 -4.47
C PRO A 518 44.33 1.35 -5.60
N ARG A 519 43.85 0.50 -6.52
CA ARG A 519 42.78 0.90 -7.45
C ARG A 519 41.48 1.11 -6.67
N THR A 520 40.80 2.20 -6.99
CA THR A 520 39.70 2.80 -6.23
C THR A 520 38.47 1.91 -6.07
N ARG A 521 38.00 1.79 -4.82
CA ARG A 521 36.58 1.60 -4.49
C ARG A 521 36.05 2.97 -4.10
N SER A 522 35.01 3.46 -4.77
CA SER A 522 34.26 4.65 -4.33
C SER A 522 33.01 4.19 -3.59
N ALA A 523 32.97 4.42 -2.28
CA ALA A 523 31.78 4.35 -1.46
C ALA A 523 31.76 5.62 -0.60
N ASN A 524 30.72 6.44 -0.74
CA ASN A 524 30.57 7.69 0.01
C ASN A 524 29.54 7.55 1.13
N ALA A 525 30.07 7.38 2.34
CA ALA A 525 29.55 7.86 3.62
C ALA A 525 30.81 8.01 4.51
N TYR A 526 30.97 8.97 5.41
CA TYR A 526 30.03 9.49 6.40
C TYR A 526 30.35 10.96 6.79
N PHE A 527 29.34 11.62 7.39
CA PHE A 527 29.38 12.65 8.46
C PHE A 527 30.56 13.64 8.58
N SER A 528 30.22 14.92 8.78
CA SER A 528 31.11 15.98 9.25
C SER A 528 30.79 16.42 10.68
N SER A 529 31.82 16.81 11.44
CA SER A 529 31.69 17.57 12.70
C SER A 529 32.80 18.62 12.85
N SER A 530 32.40 19.90 12.89
CA SER A 530 32.96 21.03 13.69
C SER A 530 34.47 21.05 14.02
N GLN A 531 35.29 22.07 13.69
CA GLN A 531 35.16 23.52 14.00
C GLN A 531 36.16 24.40 13.19
N LYS A 532 35.90 25.73 13.14
CA LYS A 532 36.80 26.94 13.09
C LYS A 532 38.23 26.79 12.50
N SER A 533 38.78 27.68 11.66
CA SER A 533 38.45 29.08 11.23
C SER A 533 39.05 29.33 9.80
N SER A 534 39.28 30.51 9.19
CA SER A 534 39.19 31.95 9.54
C SER A 534 39.04 32.86 8.29
N SER A 535 38.84 34.18 8.52
CA SER A 535 39.21 35.34 7.67
C SER A 535 38.73 35.44 6.20
N GLY A 536 37.85 36.42 5.94
CA GLY A 536 38.17 37.47 4.94
C GLY A 536 37.13 37.91 3.91
N HIS A 537 36.21 38.83 4.27
CA HIS A 537 35.60 39.90 3.42
C HIS A 537 34.78 39.49 2.14
N ILE A 538 33.78 40.21 1.61
CA ILE A 538 32.96 41.39 1.97
C ILE A 538 31.59 41.27 1.26
N SER A 539 30.47 41.58 1.91
CA SER A 539 29.47 42.56 1.40
C SER A 539 28.34 42.85 2.39
N SER A 540 28.02 44.14 2.46
CA SER A 540 26.89 44.83 3.09
C SER A 540 25.51 44.38 2.57
N ASN A 541 24.37 44.58 3.26
CA ASN A 541 24.04 45.38 4.46
C ASN A 541 22.85 44.74 5.21
N PRO A 542 22.73 44.90 6.55
CA PRO A 542 21.54 44.54 7.33
C PRO A 542 20.61 45.75 7.62
N ASN A 543 19.41 45.45 8.12
CA ASN A 543 18.56 46.40 8.84
C ASN A 543 19.14 46.69 10.24
N ASP A 544 18.91 47.88 10.78
CA ASP A 544 19.05 48.16 12.20
C ASP A 544 17.77 48.79 12.77
N TYR A 545 17.40 48.36 13.98
CA TYR A 545 16.35 48.95 14.81
C TYR A 545 16.97 49.36 16.14
N THR A 546 16.82 50.62 16.55
CA THR A 546 16.86 51.00 17.97
C THR A 546 15.93 52.19 18.25
N LEU A 547 15.51 52.29 19.52
CA LEU A 547 14.40 53.08 20.07
C LEU A 547 14.87 54.52 20.43
N PRO A 548 14.08 55.32 21.19
CA PRO A 548 12.77 55.91 20.86
C PRO A 548 12.76 57.45 21.09
N LEU A 549 11.74 58.19 20.64
CA LEU A 549 11.32 59.42 21.37
C LEU A 549 9.89 59.91 21.02
N SER A 550 9.17 60.26 22.08
CA SER A 550 8.15 61.33 22.25
C SER A 550 7.25 61.85 21.10
N SER A 551 5.98 62.05 21.50
CA SER A 551 5.13 63.24 21.33
C SER A 551 3.98 63.27 20.30
N GLN A 552 2.78 63.46 20.87
CA GLN A 552 1.71 64.40 20.46
C GLN A 552 0.68 64.06 19.35
N LEU A 553 -0.59 64.15 19.80
CA LEU A 553 -1.71 64.90 19.22
C LEU A 553 -2.51 64.38 18.00
N SER A 554 -3.66 63.76 18.34
CA SER A 554 -5.01 64.31 18.09
C SER A 554 -5.71 64.16 16.71
N VAL A 555 -7.06 64.32 16.76
CA VAL A 555 -8.03 64.48 15.64
C VAL A 555 -8.22 63.20 14.78
N SER A 556 -9.29 62.42 14.86
CA SER A 556 -10.77 62.64 14.89
C SER A 556 -11.43 62.86 13.51
N GLN A 557 -12.73 62.54 13.43
CA GLN A 557 -13.63 62.48 12.26
C GLN A 557 -13.52 61.20 11.39
N SER A 558 -14.56 60.39 11.11
CA SER A 558 -16.04 60.50 10.98
C SER A 558 -16.56 60.76 9.57
N SER A 559 -17.16 59.74 8.93
CA SER A 559 -18.28 59.84 7.97
C SER A 559 -18.82 58.42 7.71
N GLN A 560 -20.08 58.12 8.10
CA GLN A 560 -21.29 58.08 7.26
C GLN A 560 -21.33 56.90 6.27
N THR A 561 -22.12 55.84 6.49
CA THR A 561 -23.58 55.67 6.25
C THR A 561 -24.07 55.96 4.83
N GLN A 562 -24.46 54.90 4.11
CA GLN A 562 -25.74 54.70 3.39
C GLN A 562 -25.76 53.23 2.86
N ASN A 563 -26.74 52.37 3.20
CA ASN A 563 -28.04 52.18 2.51
C ASN A 563 -27.90 52.16 0.97
N SER A 564 -28.26 51.11 0.22
CA SER A 564 -29.52 50.36 0.31
C SER A 564 -29.57 49.11 -0.61
N LYS A 565 -30.56 48.23 -0.36
CA LYS A 565 -31.33 47.40 -1.32
C LYS A 565 -30.60 46.83 -2.56
N LYS A 566 -30.35 45.51 -2.56
CA LYS A 566 -31.31 44.53 -3.11
C LYS A 566 -31.00 43.12 -2.62
#